data_AF-A0A0F7S6E8-F1
#
_entry.id   AF-A0A0F7S6E8-F1
#
_cell.length_a   1.000
_cell.length_b   1.000
_cell.length_c   1.000
_cell.angle_alpha   90.00
_cell.angle_beta   90.00
_cell.angle_gamma   90.00
#
_symmetry.space_group_name_H-M   'P 1'
#
loop_
_entity.id
_entity.type
_entity.pdbx_description
1 polymer ?
#
loop_
_entity_poly.entity_id
_entity_poly.type
_entity_poly.pdbx_seq_one_letter_code
_entity_poly.pdbx_strand_id
1 'polypeptide(L)'
;MTSPGNHHDELPTNNPHYTLLGSDLKLFSDAGFDMDKIHLKRNASVAQLYEDAIKKEGAVISSAGALINYSGKKTGRSPKDKRIVFEETSKDHVWWGPVNIKMDEHTFEINRERAIDYLNTRDDIY
;
A
#
# COMPACT_ATOMS: atom_id res chain seq x y z
N MET A 1 47.16 3.28 42.11
CA MET A 1 46.06 4.04 42.71
C MET A 1 45.60 5.08 41.69
N THR A 2 44.36 4.92 41.24
CA THR A 2 43.42 5.85 40.56
C THR A 2 43.87 6.78 39.43
N SER A 3 43.33 6.47 38.24
CA SER A 3 43.03 7.34 37.11
C SER A 3 42.00 8.44 37.46
N PRO A 4 42.04 9.59 36.77
CA PRO A 4 40.85 10.29 36.30
C PRO A 4 40.96 10.47 34.76
N GLY A 5 40.05 9.94 33.93
CA GLY A 5 38.63 10.25 33.92
C GLY A 5 38.37 11.32 32.85
N ASN A 6 38.47 10.96 31.57
CA ASN A 6 37.97 11.80 30.47
C ASN A 6 36.85 11.02 29.77
N HIS A 7 35.63 11.24 30.25
CA HIS A 7 34.38 10.76 29.62
C HIS A 7 34.15 11.57 28.34
N HIS A 8 34.73 11.13 27.25
CA HIS A 8 34.05 11.25 25.96
C HIS A 8 33.23 9.99 25.81
N ASP A 9 31.98 10.04 26.31
CA ASP A 9 30.97 9.08 25.92
C ASP A 9 30.77 9.25 24.41
N GLU A 10 31.40 8.37 23.62
CA GLU A 10 30.95 8.12 22.25
C GLU A 10 29.49 7.68 22.38
N LEU A 11 28.59 8.57 21.98
CA LEU A 11 27.18 8.23 21.86
C LEU A 11 27.11 7.01 20.95
N PRO A 12 26.50 5.89 21.38
CA PRO A 12 26.30 4.77 20.49
C PRO A 12 25.51 5.32 19.30
N THR A 13 26.09 5.18 18.10
CA THR A 13 25.39 5.37 16.83
C THR A 13 24.37 4.24 16.74
N ASN A 14 23.30 4.41 17.50
CA ASN A 14 22.13 3.56 17.48
C ASN A 14 21.39 3.91 16.20
N ASN A 15 21.96 3.49 15.07
CA ASN A 15 21.25 3.42 13.81
C ASN A 15 20.26 2.28 14.03
N PRO A 16 18.95 2.56 14.21
CA PRO A 16 18.00 1.47 14.30
C PRO A 16 18.05 0.81 12.94
N HIS A 17 18.64 -0.38 12.88
CA HIS A 17 18.54 -1.24 11.72
C HIS A 17 17.05 -1.37 11.41
N TYR A 18 16.58 -0.71 10.36
CA TYR A 18 15.26 -0.90 9.77
C TYR A 18 15.25 -2.28 9.09
N THR A 19 15.33 -3.35 9.87
CA THR A 19 15.22 -4.74 9.40
C THR A 19 13.86 -4.99 8.70
N LEU A 20 12.88 -4.12 8.95
CA LEU A 20 11.57 -4.09 8.28
C LEU A 20 11.66 -3.61 6.82
N LEU A 21 12.58 -2.70 6.46
CA LEU A 21 12.61 -2.17 5.10
C LEU A 21 12.98 -3.25 4.07
N GLY A 22 13.98 -4.08 4.37
CA GLY A 22 14.46 -5.11 3.43
C GLY A 22 13.49 -6.27 3.21
N SER A 23 12.77 -6.69 4.25
CA SER A 23 11.77 -7.76 4.14
C SER A 23 10.53 -7.31 3.36
N ASP A 24 10.09 -6.07 3.56
CA ASP A 24 8.96 -5.49 2.84
C ASP A 24 9.29 -5.24 1.36
N LEU A 25 10.49 -4.76 1.05
CA LEU A 25 10.93 -4.59 -0.35
C LEU A 25 10.97 -5.92 -1.10
N LYS A 26 11.45 -6.98 -0.46
CA LYS A 26 11.43 -8.32 -1.05
C LYS A 26 9.99 -8.80 -1.29
N LEU A 27 9.09 -8.58 -0.33
CA LEU A 27 7.68 -8.97 -0.47
C LEU A 27 7.01 -8.29 -1.67
N PHE A 28 7.23 -6.98 -1.86
CA PHE A 28 6.67 -6.25 -2.99
C PHE A 28 7.30 -6.68 -4.33
N SER A 29 8.62 -6.90 -4.35
CA SER A 29 9.30 -7.43 -5.53
C SER A 29 8.78 -8.82 -5.91
N ASP A 30 8.64 -9.74 -4.94
CA ASP A 30 8.06 -11.07 -5.13
C ASP A 30 6.60 -10.99 -5.65
N ALA A 31 5.87 -9.95 -5.24
CA ALA A 31 4.52 -9.69 -5.72
C ALA A 31 4.48 -9.15 -7.17
N GLY A 32 5.61 -8.76 -7.77
CA GLY A 32 5.73 -8.28 -9.15
C GLY A 32 5.88 -6.76 -9.29
N PHE A 33 6.07 -6.03 -8.18
CA PHE A 33 6.33 -4.60 -8.24
C PHE A 33 7.77 -4.30 -8.64
N ASP A 34 7.95 -3.36 -9.57
CA ASP A 34 9.26 -2.88 -10.01
C ASP A 34 9.79 -1.83 -9.03
N MET A 35 10.52 -2.31 -8.01
CA MET A 35 11.01 -1.49 -6.90
C MET A 35 12.08 -0.47 -7.31
N ASP A 36 12.67 -0.59 -8.49
CA ASP A 36 13.63 0.38 -9.03
C ASP A 36 12.91 1.56 -9.72
N LYS A 37 11.67 1.32 -10.19
CA LYS A 37 10.87 2.30 -10.91
C LYS A 37 9.88 3.05 -10.03
N ILE A 38 9.24 2.35 -9.09
CA ILE A 38 8.20 2.95 -8.24
C ILE A 38 8.80 3.65 -7.03
N HIS A 39 8.21 4.78 -6.64
CA HIS A 39 8.50 5.41 -5.36
C HIS A 39 7.46 4.98 -4.31
N LEU A 40 7.89 4.14 -3.36
CA LEU A 40 7.02 3.61 -2.30
C LEU A 40 6.97 4.55 -1.08
N LYS A 41 5.80 5.13 -0.81
CA LYS A 41 5.51 6.05 0.30
C LYS A 41 4.86 5.35 1.49
N ARG A 42 5.66 4.59 2.23
CA ARG A 42 5.17 3.83 3.39
C ARG A 42 4.75 4.73 4.53
N ASN A 43 3.58 4.46 5.11
CA ASN A 43 3.08 5.13 6.32
C ASN A 43 3.16 6.67 6.22
N ALA A 44 2.86 7.21 5.03
CA ALA A 44 2.92 8.64 4.79
C ALA A 44 2.06 9.39 5.83
N SER A 45 2.61 10.49 6.35
CA SER A 45 1.89 11.31 7.33
C SER A 45 0.63 11.91 6.71
N VAL A 46 -0.36 12.24 7.54
CA VAL A 46 -1.60 12.89 7.10
C VAL A 46 -1.29 14.17 6.30
N ALA A 47 -0.30 14.96 6.73
CA ALA A 47 0.11 16.17 6.02
C ALA A 47 0.61 15.88 4.59
N GLN A 48 1.46 14.86 4.42
CA GLN A 48 1.93 14.43 3.10
C GLN A 48 0.78 13.94 2.22
N LEU A 49 -0.14 13.15 2.77
CA LEU A 49 -1.32 12.66 2.03
C LEU A 49 -2.24 13.81 1.57
N TYR A 50 -2.40 14.86 2.38
CA TYR A 50 -3.12 16.08 1.98
C TYR A 50 -2.43 16.78 0.80
N GLU A 51 -1.11 17.00 0.92
CA GLU A 51 -0.35 17.64 -0.14
C GLU A 51 -0.41 16.87 -1.46
N ASP A 52 -0.22 15.55 -1.41
CA ASP A 52 -0.25 14.69 -2.58
C ASP A 52 -1.64 14.70 -3.23
N ALA A 53 -2.72 14.59 -2.46
CA ALA A 53 -4.07 14.61 -2.98
C ALA A 53 -4.41 15.94 -3.69
N ILE A 54 -3.97 17.08 -3.15
CA ILE A 54 -4.21 18.40 -3.76
C ILE A 54 -3.38 18.56 -5.03
N LYS A 55 -2.10 18.18 -5.00
CA LYS A 55 -1.16 18.36 -6.12
C LYS A 55 -1.47 17.43 -7.29
N LYS A 56 -1.95 16.21 -7.03
CA LYS A 56 -2.04 15.13 -8.04
C LYS A 56 -3.45 14.71 -8.40
N GLU A 57 -4.36 14.73 -7.44
CA GLU A 57 -5.71 14.16 -7.60
C GLU A 57 -6.80 15.24 -7.73
N GLY A 58 -6.42 16.53 -7.72
CA GLY A 58 -7.37 17.65 -7.81
C GLY A 58 -8.26 17.80 -6.56
N ALA A 59 -7.84 17.25 -5.43
CA ALA A 59 -8.54 17.44 -4.16
C ALA A 59 -8.44 18.90 -3.70
N VAL A 60 -9.42 19.34 -2.89
CA VAL A 60 -9.46 20.69 -2.33
C VAL A 60 -9.66 20.65 -0.82
N ILE A 61 -9.27 21.72 -0.13
CA ILE A 61 -9.49 21.85 1.31
C ILE A 61 -10.72 22.73 1.56
N SER A 62 -11.66 22.23 2.35
CA SER A 62 -12.82 23.01 2.82
C SER A 62 -12.41 24.12 3.79
N SER A 63 -13.29 25.09 4.05
CA SER A 63 -13.05 26.14 5.04
C SER A 63 -12.84 25.61 6.48
N ALA A 64 -13.27 24.38 6.76
CA ALA A 64 -13.07 23.71 8.04
C ALA A 64 -11.76 22.87 8.10
N GLY A 65 -10.96 22.87 7.03
CA GLY A 65 -9.70 22.13 6.96
C GLY A 65 -9.83 20.68 6.49
N ALA A 66 -11.05 20.17 6.24
CA ALA A 66 -11.25 18.82 5.72
C ALA A 66 -10.92 18.73 4.22
N LEU A 67 -10.26 17.63 3.82
CA LEU A 67 -10.01 17.28 2.42
C LEU A 67 -11.31 16.86 1.72
N ILE A 68 -11.58 17.42 0.55
CA ILE A 68 -12.70 17.09 -0.33
C ILE A 68 -12.14 16.48 -1.61
N ASN A 69 -12.67 15.33 -2.00
CA ASN A 69 -12.36 14.66 -3.26
C ASN A 69 -13.64 14.08 -3.90
N TYR A 70 -13.61 13.80 -5.20
CA TYR A 70 -14.73 13.32 -5.99
C TYR A 70 -14.47 11.90 -6.51
N SER A 71 -15.32 10.93 -6.13
CA SER A 71 -15.19 9.53 -6.58
C SER A 71 -15.72 9.27 -8.01
N GLY A 72 -16.04 10.34 -8.75
CA GLY A 72 -16.54 10.28 -10.12
C GLY A 72 -17.86 9.53 -10.26
N LYS A 73 -17.99 8.70 -11.30
CA LYS A 73 -19.23 7.97 -11.64
C LYS A 73 -19.67 6.97 -10.55
N LYS A 74 -18.75 6.50 -9.72
CA LYS A 74 -19.01 5.49 -8.68
C LYS A 74 -19.04 6.19 -7.31
N THR A 75 -20.24 6.61 -6.89
CA THR A 75 -20.47 7.33 -5.62
C THR A 75 -20.86 6.41 -4.46
N GLY A 76 -20.84 5.10 -4.68
CA GLY A 76 -21.20 4.09 -3.68
C GLY A 76 -20.65 2.72 -4.04
N ARG A 77 -21.03 1.71 -3.26
CA ARG A 77 -20.60 0.32 -3.48
C ARG A 77 -21.11 -0.19 -4.83
N SER A 78 -20.36 -1.11 -5.44
CA SER A 78 -20.80 -1.89 -6.61
C SER A 78 -20.87 -3.39 -6.25
N PRO A 79 -21.90 -3.85 -5.51
CA PRO A 79 -21.96 -5.22 -4.99
C PRO A 79 -21.87 -6.29 -6.09
N LYS A 80 -22.41 -6.00 -7.27
CA LYS A 80 -22.40 -6.91 -8.43
C LYS A 80 -21.02 -7.09 -9.07
N ASP A 81 -20.03 -6.27 -8.69
CA ASP A 81 -18.67 -6.34 -9.22
C ASP A 81 -17.72 -7.12 -8.29
N LYS A 82 -18.13 -7.41 -7.05
CA LYS A 82 -17.35 -8.21 -6.10
C LYS A 82 -17.23 -9.65 -6.59
N ARG A 83 -16.01 -10.20 -6.55
CA ARG A 83 -15.72 -11.61 -6.85
C ARG A 83 -14.83 -12.18 -5.76
N ILE A 84 -14.89 -13.49 -5.55
CA ILE A 84 -14.00 -14.24 -4.67
C ILE A 84 -13.46 -15.42 -5.46
N VAL A 85 -12.15 -15.64 -5.38
CA VAL A 85 -11.48 -16.75 -6.05
C VAL A 85 -12.01 -18.07 -5.49
N PHE A 86 -12.41 -18.97 -6.39
CA PHE A 86 -12.85 -20.31 -6.03
C PHE A 86 -11.63 -21.25 -5.98
N GLU A 87 -10.91 -21.21 -4.86
CA GLU A 87 -9.67 -21.95 -4.62
C GLU A 87 -9.87 -23.11 -3.63
N GLU A 88 -8.99 -24.10 -3.67
CA GLU A 88 -9.14 -25.35 -2.91
C GLU A 88 -9.16 -25.16 -1.38
N THR A 89 -8.38 -24.21 -0.87
CA THR A 89 -8.20 -23.98 0.57
C THR A 89 -9.43 -23.34 1.24
N SER A 90 -10.24 -22.61 0.47
CA SER A 90 -11.35 -21.80 1.00
C SER A 90 -12.71 -22.13 0.39
N LYS A 91 -12.79 -22.91 -0.70
CA LYS A 91 -14.04 -23.20 -1.42
C LYS A 91 -15.17 -23.72 -0.54
N ASP A 92 -14.89 -24.53 0.46
CA ASP A 92 -15.90 -25.16 1.31
C ASP A 92 -16.28 -24.29 2.52
N HIS A 93 -15.55 -23.20 2.75
CA HIS A 93 -15.72 -22.29 3.88
C HIS A 93 -16.39 -20.96 3.49
N VAL A 94 -16.65 -20.74 2.19
CA VAL A 94 -17.28 -19.53 1.68
C VAL A 94 -18.77 -19.76 1.41
N TRP A 95 -19.61 -18.86 1.92
CA TRP A 95 -21.05 -18.87 1.63
C TRP A 95 -21.33 -18.34 0.22
N TRP A 96 -21.32 -19.23 -0.77
CA TRP A 96 -21.51 -18.89 -2.18
C TRP A 96 -22.93 -18.45 -2.52
N GLY A 97 -23.06 -17.46 -3.42
CA GLY A 97 -24.35 -16.97 -3.88
C GLY A 97 -24.25 -15.63 -4.61
N PRO A 98 -25.36 -14.87 -4.72
CA PRO A 98 -25.37 -13.59 -5.43
C PRO A 98 -24.52 -12.49 -4.75
N VAL A 99 -24.14 -12.67 -3.49
CA VAL A 99 -23.25 -11.75 -2.74
C VAL A 99 -21.78 -12.14 -2.86
N ASN A 100 -21.48 -13.43 -2.75
CA ASN A 100 -20.14 -14.00 -2.89
C ASN A 100 -20.08 -14.76 -4.21
N ILE A 101 -19.75 -14.03 -5.27
CA ILE A 101 -19.77 -14.52 -6.64
C ILE A 101 -18.40 -15.15 -6.94
N LYS A 102 -18.41 -16.41 -7.41
CA LYS A 102 -17.20 -17.15 -7.76
C LYS A 102 -16.44 -16.50 -8.93
N MET A 103 -15.12 -16.61 -8.88
CA MET A 103 -14.18 -16.31 -9.96
C MET A 103 -13.15 -17.45 -9.99
N ASP A 104 -12.78 -17.92 -11.17
CA ASP A 104 -11.71 -18.90 -11.30
C ASP A 104 -10.35 -18.26 -11.05
N GLU A 105 -9.40 -19.08 -10.59
CA GLU A 105 -8.04 -18.65 -10.24
C GLU A 105 -7.30 -18.03 -11.43
N HIS A 106 -7.45 -18.61 -12.63
CA HIS A 106 -6.81 -18.07 -13.83
C HIS A 106 -7.28 -16.65 -14.19
N THR A 107 -8.59 -16.39 -14.12
CA THR A 107 -9.14 -15.04 -14.32
C THR A 107 -8.65 -14.07 -13.25
N PHE A 108 -8.49 -14.52 -12.00
CA PHE A 108 -7.89 -13.70 -10.96
C PHE A 108 -6.44 -13.32 -11.29
N GLU A 109 -5.60 -14.28 -11.68
CA GLU A 109 -4.20 -14.03 -12.04
C GLU A 109 -4.08 -13.03 -13.19
N ILE A 110 -4.90 -13.13 -14.24
CA ILE A 110 -4.92 -12.14 -15.33
C ILE A 110 -5.25 -10.73 -14.81
N ASN A 111 -6.23 -10.61 -13.91
CA ASN A 111 -6.59 -9.31 -13.35
C ASN A 111 -5.51 -8.76 -12.40
N ARG A 112 -4.85 -9.66 -11.65
CA ARG A 112 -3.75 -9.35 -10.76
C ARG A 112 -2.55 -8.82 -11.54
N GLU A 113 -2.13 -9.51 -12.61
CA GLU A 113 -1.05 -9.07 -13.50
C GLU A 113 -1.36 -7.69 -14.09
N ARG A 114 -2.57 -7.48 -14.63
CA ARG A 114 -2.98 -6.16 -15.16
C ARG A 114 -2.94 -5.05 -14.12
N ALA A 115 -3.32 -5.35 -12.88
CA ALA A 115 -3.27 -4.38 -11.79
C ALA A 115 -1.81 -4.02 -11.47
N ILE A 116 -0.93 -5.02 -11.36
CA ILE A 116 0.51 -4.82 -11.12
C ILE A 116 1.14 -4.01 -12.25
N ASP A 117 0.91 -4.40 -13.50
CA ASP A 117 1.42 -3.69 -14.69
C ASP A 117 1.02 -2.21 -14.66
N TYR A 118 -0.26 -1.93 -14.38
CA TYR A 118 -0.74 -0.56 -14.26
C TYR A 118 -0.07 0.18 -13.10
N LEU A 119 0.04 -0.44 -11.93
CA LEU A 119 0.67 0.18 -10.75
C LEU A 119 2.16 0.46 -10.98
N ASN A 120 2.88 -0.41 -11.69
CA ASN A 120 4.27 -0.20 -12.12
C ASN A 120 4.44 0.96 -13.13
N THR A 121 3.35 1.56 -13.62
CA THR A 121 3.42 2.80 -14.43
C THR A 121 3.15 4.07 -13.62
N ARG A 122 2.87 3.96 -12.32
CA ARG A 122 2.64 5.10 -11.45
C ARG A 122 3.97 5.55 -10.83
N ASP A 123 4.11 6.86 -10.63
CA ASP A 123 5.31 7.42 -10.01
C ASP A 123 5.37 7.07 -8.51
N ASP A 124 4.23 7.21 -7.82
CA ASP A 124 4.11 6.92 -6.39
C ASP A 124 3.15 5.74 -6.14
N ILE A 125 3.54 4.90 -5.19
CA ILE A 125 2.70 3.87 -4.56
C ILE A 125 2.68 4.16 -3.06
N TYR A 126 1.51 4.05 -2.42
CA TYR A 126 1.30 4.34 -0.99
C TYR A 126 1.09 3.05 -0.19
#